data_AF-A0A524C9E3-F1
#
_entry.id   AF-A0A524C9E3-F1
#
_cell.length_a   1.000
_cell.length_b   1.000
_cell.length_c   1.000
_cell.angle_alpha   90.00
_cell.angle_beta   90.00
_cell.angle_gamma   90.00
#
_symmetry.space_group_name_H-M   'P 1'
#
loop_
_entity.id
_entity.type
_entity.pdbx_description
1 polymer ?
#
loop_
_entity_poly.entity_id
_entity_poly.type
_entity_poly.pdbx_seq_one_letter_code
_entity_poly.pdbx_strand_id
1 'polypeptide(L)'
;MTNNTDLRTLLCPFCNEVITFELSLEMIRKRLSGGLATIQLSSHGNPPHSLLVYIDEEGKIRGVYPKIEEIKQKVNLRFNYITDASCEISPEEGAVLGVEVLPYYVVIDGKERKAYNQDIFFAEVFELLNSDSSIGSDPVPVDAFVNAYHKLNNDKPIIVLTMSQKYSEGLT
;
A
#
# COMPACT_ATOMS: atom_id res chain seq x y z
N MET A 1 -28.27 -7.17 20.41
CA MET A 1 -27.23 -7.57 19.46
C MET A 1 -25.91 -7.28 20.13
N THR A 2 -25.13 -8.30 20.48
CA THR A 2 -23.82 -8.12 21.09
C THR A 2 -22.87 -7.58 20.03
N ASN A 3 -22.36 -6.36 20.23
CA ASN A 3 -21.28 -5.82 19.41
C ASN A 3 -20.07 -6.74 19.63
N ASN A 4 -19.82 -7.61 18.65
CA ASN A 4 -18.67 -8.51 18.68
C ASN A 4 -17.45 -7.68 18.28
N THR A 5 -16.74 -7.21 19.29
CA THR A 5 -15.48 -6.50 19.14
C THR A 5 -14.35 -7.50 19.33
N ASP A 6 -13.55 -7.71 18.29
CA ASP A 6 -12.39 -8.58 18.32
C ASP A 6 -11.13 -7.75 18.62
N LEU A 7 -10.35 -8.19 19.60
CA LEU A 7 -9.01 -7.63 19.82
C LEU A 7 -8.04 -8.21 18.80
N ARG A 8 -7.30 -7.34 18.11
CA ARG A 8 -6.30 -7.70 17.11
C ARG A 8 -4.95 -7.12 17.48
N THR A 9 -3.91 -7.85 17.10
CA THR A 9 -2.52 -7.43 17.29
C THR A 9 -1.79 -7.51 15.97
N LEU A 10 -0.94 -6.53 15.71
CA LEU A 10 -0.09 -6.45 14.52
C LEU A 10 1.30 -5.96 14.92
N LEU A 11 2.27 -6.32 14.10
CA LEU A 11 3.63 -5.78 14.19
C LEU A 11 3.74 -4.64 13.17
N CYS A 12 4.15 -3.45 13.62
CA CYS A 12 4.43 -2.37 12.71
C CYS A 12 5.61 -2.73 11.80
N PRO A 13 5.46 -2.76 10.47
CA PRO A 13 6.55 -3.12 9.56
C PRO A 13 7.65 -2.07 9.51
N PHE A 14 7.38 -0.85 9.99
CA PHE A 14 8.32 0.27 9.95
C PHE A 14 9.21 0.32 11.21
N CYS A 15 8.64 0.22 12.41
CA CYS A 15 9.39 0.36 13.67
C CYS A 15 9.44 -0.91 14.53
N ASN A 16 8.75 -2.00 14.14
CA ASN A 16 8.60 -3.24 14.91
C ASN A 16 7.87 -3.08 16.26
N GLU A 17 7.17 -1.97 16.47
CA GLU A 17 6.29 -1.83 17.62
C GLU A 17 5.06 -2.74 17.47
N VAL A 18 4.66 -3.38 18.56
CA VAL A 18 3.46 -4.22 18.61
C VAL A 18 2.27 -3.33 18.91
N ILE A 19 1.31 -3.28 17.99
CA ILE A 19 0.10 -2.46 18.14
C ILE A 19 -1.09 -3.38 18.35
N THR A 20 -1.90 -3.04 19.36
CA THR A 20 -3.16 -3.72 19.67
C THR A 20 -4.30 -2.76 19.41
N PHE A 21 -5.34 -3.23 18.71
CA PHE A 21 -6.51 -2.44 18.38
C PHE A 21 -7.78 -3.29 18.39
N GLU A 22 -8.91 -2.63 18.59
CA GLU A 22 -10.24 -3.25 18.58
C GLU A 22 -10.88 -3.12 17.20
N LEU A 23 -11.49 -4.21 16.75
CA LEU A 23 -12.15 -4.29 15.45
C LEU A 23 -13.57 -4.84 15.64
N SER A 24 -14.57 -4.10 15.16
CA SER A 24 -15.95 -4.60 15.09
C SER A 24 -16.43 -4.66 13.65
N LEU A 25 -17.33 -5.61 13.35
CA LEU A 25 -17.98 -5.72 12.05
C LEU A 25 -18.74 -4.44 11.66
N GLU A 26 -19.28 -3.71 12.64
CA GLU A 26 -19.95 -2.43 12.40
C GLU A 26 -18.96 -1.35 11.92
N MET A 27 -17.76 -1.28 12.50
CA MET A 27 -16.70 -0.37 12.05
C MET A 27 -16.26 -0.67 10.62
N ILE A 28 -16.10 -1.95 10.28
CA ILE A 28 -15.76 -2.39 8.91
C ILE A 28 -16.85 -1.91 7.95
N ARG A 29 -18.11 -2.28 8.21
CA ARG A 29 -19.24 -1.94 7.33
C ARG A 29 -19.42 -0.45 7.07
N LYS A 30 -19.16 0.40 8.07
CA LYS A 30 -19.24 1.87 7.92
C LYS A 30 -18.10 2.46 7.07
N ARG A 31 -17.01 1.73 6.85
CA ARG A 31 -15.81 2.18 6.16
C ARG A 31 -15.51 1.39 4.89
N LEU A 32 -16.34 0.42 4.54
CA LEU A 32 -16.20 -0.35 3.30
C LEU A 32 -16.38 0.57 2.09
N SER A 33 -15.40 0.52 1.20
CA SER A 33 -15.45 1.07 -0.15
C SER A 33 -14.74 0.05 -1.06
N GLY A 34 -15.40 -0.37 -2.15
CA GLY A 34 -14.85 -1.40 -3.04
C GLY A 34 -14.52 -2.75 -2.38
N GLY A 35 -15.20 -3.13 -1.29
CA GLY A 35 -14.94 -4.39 -0.56
C GLY A 35 -13.77 -4.36 0.42
N LEU A 36 -13.13 -3.20 0.62
CA LEU A 36 -12.07 -2.97 1.61
C LEU A 36 -12.44 -1.81 2.54
N ALA A 37 -12.16 -1.99 3.83
CA ALA A 37 -12.28 -0.97 4.84
C ALA A 37 -10.89 -0.52 5.28
N THR A 38 -10.67 0.80 5.35
CA THR A 38 -9.40 1.38 5.80
C THR A 38 -9.53 1.88 7.24
N ILE A 39 -8.65 1.40 8.12
CA ILE A 39 -8.56 1.83 9.52
C ILE A 39 -7.20 2.44 9.76
N GLN A 40 -7.18 3.74 10.09
CA GLN A 40 -5.97 4.41 10.57
C GLN A 40 -5.83 4.17 12.08
N LEU A 41 -4.68 3.64 12.49
CA LEU A 41 -4.28 3.46 13.88
C LEU A 41 -3.49 4.67 14.38
N SER A 42 -3.35 4.78 15.69
CA SER A 42 -2.63 5.89 16.35
C SER A 42 -1.17 5.99 15.92
N SER A 43 -0.66 7.22 15.92
CA SER A 43 0.75 7.51 15.66
C SER A 43 1.65 6.91 16.74
N HIS A 44 2.79 6.34 16.33
CA HIS A 44 3.76 5.66 17.20
C HIS A 44 5.17 5.69 16.57
N GLY A 45 6.17 5.16 17.29
CA GLY A 45 7.58 5.14 16.87
C GLY A 45 8.27 6.50 16.67
N ASN A 46 9.50 6.46 16.12
CA ASN A 46 10.30 7.64 15.78
C ASN A 46 11.05 7.39 14.44
N PRO A 47 10.77 8.14 13.36
CA PRO A 47 9.82 9.26 13.28
C PRO A 47 8.36 8.82 13.51
N PRO A 48 7.50 9.73 14.01
CA PRO A 48 6.10 9.41 14.29
C PRO A 48 5.35 9.03 13.02
N HIS A 49 4.66 7.90 13.05
CA HIS A 49 3.89 7.36 11.93
C HIS A 49 2.64 6.63 12.43
N SER A 50 1.57 6.69 11.66
CA SER A 50 0.35 5.89 11.84
C SER A 50 0.39 4.64 10.96
N LEU A 51 -0.52 3.70 11.20
CA LEU A 51 -0.72 2.57 10.29
C LEU A 51 -2.09 2.66 9.65
N LEU A 52 -2.14 2.49 8.33
CA LEU A 52 -3.34 2.20 7.57
C LEU A 52 -3.49 0.68 7.49
N VAL A 53 -4.56 0.16 8.07
CA VAL A 53 -4.90 -1.26 8.04
C VAL A 53 -6.07 -1.46 7.10
N TYR A 54 -5.87 -2.29 6.07
CA TYR A 54 -6.89 -2.64 5.09
C TYR A 54 -7.53 -3.97 5.50
N ILE A 55 -8.85 -3.98 5.60
CA ILE A 55 -9.62 -5.10 6.15
C ILE A 55 -10.76 -5.42 5.18
N ASP A 56 -10.95 -6.69 4.84
CA ASP A 56 -12.07 -7.09 3.97
C ASP A 56 -13.40 -7.23 4.71
N GLU A 57 -14.47 -7.51 3.96
CA GLU A 57 -15.83 -7.69 4.48
C GLU A 57 -15.95 -8.83 5.50
N GLU A 58 -15.04 -9.81 5.45
CA GLU A 58 -14.96 -10.94 6.39
C GLU A 58 -14.16 -10.60 7.67
N GLY A 59 -13.61 -9.38 7.76
CA GLY A 59 -12.79 -8.95 8.90
C GLY A 59 -11.36 -9.45 8.86
N LYS A 60 -10.88 -9.94 7.70
CA LYS A 60 -9.48 -10.36 7.52
C LYS A 60 -8.62 -9.15 7.16
N ILE A 61 -7.48 -9.03 7.82
CA ILE A 61 -6.47 -8.03 7.47
C ILE A 61 -5.86 -8.43 6.12
N ARG A 62 -5.93 -7.53 5.15
CA ARG A 62 -5.39 -7.70 3.80
C ARG A 62 -4.10 -6.93 3.57
N GLY A 63 -3.87 -5.87 4.34
CA GLY A 63 -2.64 -5.09 4.26
C GLY A 63 -2.47 -4.18 5.47
N VAL A 64 -1.22 -3.83 5.76
CA VAL A 64 -0.83 -2.89 6.81
C VAL A 64 0.26 -2.00 6.24
N TYR A 65 0.03 -0.69 6.27
CA TYR A 65 0.90 0.29 5.63
C TYR A 65 1.25 1.42 6.60
N PRO A 66 2.54 1.74 6.79
CA PRO A 66 2.95 2.87 7.60
C PRO A 66 2.76 4.19 6.84
N LYS A 67 2.08 5.14 7.49
CA LYS A 67 1.91 6.51 7.02
C LYS A 67 2.65 7.46 7.94
N ILE A 68 3.73 8.07 7.47
CA ILE A 68 4.48 9.07 8.25
C ILE A 68 3.68 10.37 8.31
N GLU A 69 3.49 10.91 9.52
CA GLU A 69 2.70 12.14 9.70
C GLU A 69 3.50 13.42 9.46
N GLU A 70 4.80 13.41 9.80
CA GLU A 70 5.73 14.49 9.45
C GLU A 70 7.12 13.93 9.14
N ILE A 71 7.59 14.23 7.94
CA ILE A 71 8.92 13.86 7.48
C ILE A 71 9.91 14.94 7.91
N LYS A 72 10.74 14.65 8.92
CA LYS A 72 11.82 15.56 9.34
C LYS A 72 13.22 15.03 9.07
N GLN A 73 13.40 13.72 8.91
CA GLN A 73 14.70 13.08 8.62
C GLN A 73 14.55 11.78 7.82
N LYS A 74 15.59 11.46 7.05
CA LYS A 74 15.68 10.24 6.24
C LYS A 74 15.81 9.01 7.15
N VAL A 75 15.02 7.96 6.87
CA VAL A 75 14.98 6.75 7.70
C VAL A 75 16.07 5.79 7.25
N ASN A 76 16.87 5.25 8.17
CA ASN A 76 17.86 4.22 7.84
C ASN A 76 17.27 2.83 8.00
N LEU A 77 16.62 2.32 6.95
CA LEU A 77 16.06 0.97 6.94
C LEU A 77 17.16 -0.09 6.94
N ARG A 78 16.91 -1.24 7.59
CA ARG A 78 17.85 -2.38 7.63
C ARG A 78 17.95 -3.12 6.30
N PHE A 79 16.89 -3.06 5.49
CA PHE A 79 16.80 -3.65 4.16
C PHE A 79 16.60 -2.55 3.13
N ASN A 80 16.90 -2.85 1.87
CA ASN A 80 16.36 -2.06 0.76
C ASN A 80 14.94 -2.53 0.49
N TYR A 81 14.04 -1.60 0.23
CA TYR A 81 12.66 -1.92 -0.11
C TYR A 81 12.35 -1.39 -1.51
N ILE A 82 11.78 -2.25 -2.34
CA ILE A 82 11.15 -1.87 -3.60
C ILE A 82 9.67 -2.20 -3.46
N THR A 83 8.82 -1.25 -3.80
CA THR A 83 7.37 -1.46 -3.89
C THR A 83 6.84 -0.86 -5.19
N ASP A 84 5.58 -1.09 -5.51
CA ASP A 84 4.91 -0.40 -6.60
C ASP A 84 3.87 0.60 -6.07
N ALA A 85 3.37 1.45 -6.93
CA ALA A 85 2.48 2.54 -6.55
C ALA A 85 1.13 2.08 -5.98
N SER A 86 0.79 0.78 -6.00
CA SER A 86 -0.43 0.26 -5.36
C SER A 86 -0.38 0.37 -3.84
N CYS A 87 0.79 0.68 -3.27
CA CYS A 87 0.96 0.91 -1.83
C CYS A 87 0.51 2.32 -1.36
N GLU A 88 0.05 3.18 -2.29
CA GLU A 88 -0.39 4.56 -2.04
C GLU A 88 0.69 5.51 -1.47
N ILE A 89 1.96 5.11 -1.50
CA ILE A 89 3.12 5.94 -1.13
C ILE A 89 3.59 6.69 -2.38
N SER A 90 3.80 8.02 -2.27
CA SER A 90 4.37 8.79 -3.38
C SER A 90 5.88 8.49 -3.55
N PRO A 91 6.47 8.70 -4.74
CA PRO A 91 7.92 8.61 -4.92
C PRO A 91 8.71 9.49 -3.94
N GLU A 92 8.19 10.69 -3.62
CA GLU A 92 8.80 11.62 -2.67
C GLU A 92 8.77 11.07 -1.23
N GLU A 93 7.63 10.51 -0.80
CA GLU A 93 7.49 9.84 0.48
C GLU A 93 8.40 8.60 0.57
N GLY A 94 8.47 7.81 -0.50
CA GLY A 94 9.36 6.65 -0.61
C GLY A 94 10.84 7.02 -0.47
N ALA A 95 11.29 8.08 -1.15
CA ALA A 95 12.67 8.54 -1.09
C ALA A 95 13.12 8.93 0.33
N VAL A 96 12.20 9.46 1.13
CA VAL A 96 12.43 9.78 2.54
C VAL A 96 12.51 8.52 3.39
N LEU A 97 11.59 7.59 3.14
CA LEU A 97 11.52 6.30 3.82
C LEU A 97 12.72 5.41 3.51
N GLY A 98 13.42 5.64 2.39
CA GLY A 98 14.41 4.70 1.85
C GLY A 98 13.75 3.53 1.12
N VAL A 99 12.56 3.77 0.55
CA VAL A 99 11.77 2.82 -0.24
C VAL A 99 11.71 3.32 -1.67
N GLU A 100 12.11 2.50 -2.64
CA GLU A 100 11.94 2.83 -4.06
C GLU A 100 10.52 2.43 -4.51
N VAL A 101 9.74 3.40 -4.99
CA VAL A 101 8.36 3.19 -5.44
C VAL A 101 8.32 3.17 -6.97
N LEU A 102 7.99 2.01 -7.52
CA LEU A 102 7.82 1.78 -8.95
C LEU A 102 6.43 2.22 -9.42
N PRO A 103 6.30 2.88 -10.57
CA PRO A 103 5.00 3.12 -11.16
C PRO A 103 4.42 1.84 -11.75
N TYR A 104 3.10 1.73 -11.77
CA TYR A 104 2.38 0.92 -12.75
C TYR A 104 1.55 1.84 -13.64
N TYR A 105 1.08 1.32 -14.77
CA TYR A 105 0.33 2.11 -15.74
C TYR A 105 -1.05 1.51 -15.94
N VAL A 106 -2.07 2.35 -15.96
CA VAL A 106 -3.46 1.95 -16.22
C VAL A 106 -3.92 2.61 -17.51
N VAL A 107 -4.59 1.85 -18.37
CA VAL A 107 -5.17 2.36 -19.61
C VAL A 107 -6.66 2.58 -19.39
N ILE A 108 -7.09 3.84 -19.40
CA ILE A 108 -8.49 4.24 -19.23
C ILE A 108 -8.91 4.97 -20.51
N ASP A 109 -9.96 4.48 -21.17
CA ASP A 109 -10.44 5.01 -22.46
C ASP A 109 -9.34 5.09 -23.54
N GLY A 110 -8.45 4.08 -23.56
CA GLY A 110 -7.30 4.03 -24.47
C GLY A 110 -6.19 5.05 -24.18
N LYS A 111 -6.24 5.73 -23.02
CA LYS A 111 -5.19 6.64 -22.56
C LYS A 111 -4.44 6.02 -21.38
N GLU A 112 -3.14 5.88 -21.55
CA GLU A 112 -2.23 5.47 -20.48
C GLU A 112 -2.15 6.57 -19.41
N ARG A 113 -2.34 6.18 -18.16
CA ARG A 113 -2.11 7.02 -16.99
C ARG A 113 -1.13 6.33 -16.08
N LYS A 114 -0.16 7.10 -15.60
CA LYS A 114 0.82 6.63 -14.63
C LYS A 114 0.14 6.59 -13.28
N ALA A 115 0.06 5.41 -12.67
CA ALA A 115 -0.52 5.31 -11.34
C ALA A 115 0.52 5.77 -10.32
N TYR A 116 0.35 6.99 -9.87
CA TYR A 116 0.82 7.49 -8.59
C TYR A 116 -0.37 8.18 -7.92
N ASN A 117 -0.31 8.34 -6.59
CA ASN A 117 -1.30 9.06 -5.79
C ASN A 117 -1.57 10.53 -6.20
N GLN A 118 -0.94 11.01 -7.29
CA GLN A 118 -1.13 12.32 -7.90
C GLN A 118 -2.04 12.29 -9.15
N ASP A 119 -2.11 11.16 -9.85
CA ASP A 119 -2.81 11.03 -11.16
C ASP A 119 -4.07 10.15 -11.09
N ILE A 120 -4.05 9.06 -10.31
CA ILE A 120 -5.22 8.21 -10.03
C ILE A 120 -4.99 7.38 -8.75
N PHE A 121 -6.00 7.29 -7.88
CA PHE A 121 -5.90 6.49 -6.65
C PHE A 121 -6.17 5.01 -6.91
N PHE A 122 -5.55 4.11 -6.13
CA PHE A 122 -5.75 2.66 -6.29
C PHE A 122 -7.21 2.24 -6.08
N ALA A 123 -7.91 2.86 -5.13
CA ALA A 123 -9.34 2.64 -4.94
C ALA A 123 -10.18 2.97 -6.19
N GLU A 124 -9.85 4.07 -6.87
CA GLU A 124 -10.51 4.46 -8.13
C GLU A 124 -10.21 3.47 -9.25
N VAL A 125 -8.96 3.01 -9.36
CA VAL A 125 -8.57 1.94 -10.29
C VAL A 125 -9.37 0.66 -10.00
N PHE A 126 -9.55 0.29 -8.74
CA PHE A 126 -10.29 -0.92 -8.36
C PHE A 126 -11.79 -0.81 -8.64
N GLU A 127 -12.42 0.34 -8.40
CA GLU A 127 -13.82 0.59 -8.77
C GLU A 127 -14.01 0.51 -10.29
N LEU A 128 -13.09 1.10 -11.03
CA LEU A 128 -13.06 1.09 -12.48
C LEU A 128 -12.94 -0.33 -13.05
N LEU A 129 -12.01 -1.13 -12.52
CA LEU A 129 -11.84 -2.55 -12.91
C LEU A 129 -13.06 -3.42 -12.62
N ASN A 130 -13.81 -3.10 -11.57
CA ASN A 130 -15.03 -3.84 -11.23
C ASN A 130 -16.27 -3.39 -12.04
N SER A 131 -16.23 -2.20 -12.66
CA SER A 131 -17.38 -1.59 -13.33
C SER A 131 -17.31 -1.60 -14.86
N ASP A 132 -16.12 -1.67 -15.46
CA ASP A 132 -15.95 -1.59 -16.91
C ASP A 132 -14.86 -2.55 -17.42
N SER A 133 -15.19 -3.40 -18.40
CA SER A 133 -14.28 -4.40 -18.97
C SER A 133 -13.32 -3.84 -20.04
N SER A 134 -13.32 -2.53 -20.25
CA SER A 134 -12.44 -1.83 -21.21
C SER A 134 -11.10 -1.37 -20.63
N ILE A 135 -10.84 -1.67 -19.36
CA ILE A 135 -9.67 -1.21 -18.61
C ILE A 135 -8.62 -2.31 -18.56
N GLY A 136 -7.41 -1.98 -19.03
CA GLY A 136 -6.21 -2.79 -18.87
C GLY A 136 -5.21 -2.10 -17.94
N SER A 137 -4.25 -2.84 -17.40
CA SER A 137 -3.07 -2.24 -16.78
C SER A 137 -1.82 -2.93 -17.25
N ASP A 138 -0.81 -2.16 -17.61
CA ASP A 138 0.48 -2.75 -17.90
C ASP A 138 1.20 -3.09 -16.58
N PRO A 139 1.83 -4.26 -16.50
CA PRO A 139 2.66 -4.62 -15.36
C PRO A 139 3.77 -3.58 -15.18
N VAL A 140 4.34 -3.53 -13.97
CA VAL A 140 5.51 -2.70 -13.69
C VAL A 140 6.57 -2.95 -14.78
N PRO A 141 7.02 -1.91 -15.52
CA PRO A 141 7.97 -2.12 -16.60
C PRO A 141 9.27 -2.73 -16.06
N VAL A 142 9.76 -3.78 -16.74
CA VAL A 142 11.01 -4.46 -16.36
C VAL A 142 12.16 -3.46 -16.24
N ASP A 143 12.23 -2.49 -17.15
CA ASP A 143 13.26 -1.44 -17.12
C ASP A 143 13.16 -0.55 -15.88
N ALA A 144 11.95 -0.26 -15.39
CA ALA A 144 11.76 0.50 -14.16
C ALA A 144 12.29 -0.26 -12.94
N PHE A 145 12.01 -1.58 -12.87
CA PHE A 145 12.55 -2.44 -11.83
C PHE A 145 14.08 -2.55 -11.89
N VAL A 146 14.64 -2.78 -13.08
CA VAL A 146 16.11 -2.89 -13.28
C VAL A 146 16.80 -1.59 -12.87
N ASN A 147 16.25 -0.44 -13.27
CA ASN A 147 16.79 0.86 -12.89
C ASN A 147 16.72 1.09 -11.37
N ALA A 148 15.61 0.72 -10.73
CA ALA A 148 15.47 0.77 -9.27
C ALA A 148 16.52 -0.12 -8.58
N TYR A 149 16.66 -1.36 -9.03
CA TYR A 149 17.62 -2.32 -8.50
C TYR A 149 19.05 -1.77 -8.55
N HIS A 150 19.47 -1.17 -9.67
CA HIS A 150 20.81 -0.61 -9.81
C HIS A 150 21.11 0.62 -8.94
N LYS A 151 20.08 1.33 -8.45
CA LYS A 151 20.26 2.47 -7.52
C LYS A 151 20.47 2.04 -6.07
N LEU A 152 20.10 0.81 -5.72
CA LEU A 152 20.12 0.35 -4.34
C LEU A 152 21.55 0.08 -3.85
N ASN A 153 21.74 0.23 -2.54
CA ASN A 153 22.97 -0.20 -1.90
C ASN A 153 22.99 -1.73 -1.81
N ASN A 154 23.79 -2.38 -2.64
CA ASN A 154 23.86 -3.85 -2.74
C ASN A 154 24.38 -4.57 -1.48
N ASP A 155 24.84 -3.86 -0.46
CA ASP A 155 25.27 -4.47 0.81
C ASP A 155 24.09 -4.83 1.73
N LYS A 156 22.87 -4.32 1.46
CA LYS A 156 21.66 -4.67 2.20
C LYS A 156 20.80 -5.66 1.41
N PRO A 157 20.20 -6.68 2.06
CA PRO A 157 19.22 -7.52 1.39
C PRO A 157 18.03 -6.69 0.89
N ILE A 158 17.42 -7.13 -0.21
CA ILE A 158 16.33 -6.43 -0.89
C ILE A 158 15.01 -7.16 -0.64
N ILE A 159 13.99 -6.42 -0.20
CA ILE A 159 12.62 -6.88 -0.07
C ILE A 159 11.79 -6.21 -1.16
N VAL A 160 11.09 -7.01 -1.97
CA VAL A 160 10.21 -6.53 -3.02
C VAL A 160 8.76 -6.83 -2.62
N LEU A 161 7.94 -5.79 -2.47
CA LEU A 161 6.53 -5.88 -2.10
C LEU A 161 5.68 -5.23 -3.20
N THR A 162 5.10 -6.03 -4.06
CA THR A 162 4.25 -5.57 -5.16
C THR A 162 2.80 -6.00 -4.97
N MET A 163 1.90 -5.44 -5.76
CA MET A 163 0.51 -5.90 -5.87
C MET A 163 0.46 -7.42 -6.07
N SER A 164 -0.55 -8.05 -5.46
CA SER A 164 -0.75 -9.49 -5.56
C SER A 164 -0.95 -9.92 -7.02
N GLN A 165 -0.27 -11.02 -7.38
CA GLN A 165 -0.33 -11.62 -8.72
C GLN A 165 -1.76 -11.85 -9.22
N LYS A 166 -2.67 -12.22 -8.32
CA LYS A 166 -4.09 -12.43 -8.64
C LYS A 166 -4.75 -11.19 -9.26
N TYR A 167 -4.34 -10.00 -8.82
CA TYR A 167 -4.88 -8.73 -9.32
C TYR A 167 -4.03 -8.17 -10.46
N SER A 168 -2.74 -8.47 -10.54
CA SER A 168 -1.91 -8.05 -11.66
C SER A 168 -2.14 -8.86 -12.94
N GLU A 169 -2.49 -10.15 -12.83
CA GLU A 169 -2.84 -11.01 -13.97
C GLU A 169 -4.20 -10.66 -14.58
N GLY A 170 -5.12 -10.09 -13.80
CA GLY A 170 -6.40 -9.58 -14.32
C GLY A 170 -6.25 -8.30 -15.14
N LEU A 171 -5.03 -7.78 -15.27
CA LEU A 171 -4.73 -6.51 -15.91
C LEU A 171 -3.86 -6.64 -17.17
N THR A 172 -3.16 -7.77 -17.34
CA THR A 172 -2.44 -8.18 -18.56
C THR A 172 -3.35 -8.86 -19.56
#